data_AF-A0A1G3X9N9-F1
#
_entry.id   AF-A0A1G3X9N9-F1
#
_cell.length_a   1.000
_cell.length_b   1.000
_cell.length_c   1.000
_cell.angle_alpha   90.00
_cell.angle_beta   90.00
_cell.angle_gamma   90.00
#
_symmetry.space_group_name_H-M   'P 1'
#
loop_
_entity.id
_entity.type
_entity.pdbx_description
1 polymer ?
#
loop_
_entity_poly.entity_id
_entity_poly.type
_entity_poly.pdbx_seq_one_letter_code
_entity_poly.pdbx_strand_id
1 'polypeptide(L)'
;MIWLDYIVFSLLILGLLLVIIRLVIGPKLADRIVALDTFNMIVIGIIVFIALLQNSILYLDIAIVYGILAFLEIVVFARYVEGKNNDHR
;
A
#
# COMPACT_ATOMS: atom_id res chain seq x y z
N MET A 1 5.16 7.80 -25.17
CA MET A 1 4.83 8.15 -23.77
C MET A 1 3.40 7.79 -23.44
N ILE A 2 2.41 8.44 -24.06
CA ILE A 2 0.99 8.35 -23.69
C ILE A 2 0.43 6.90 -23.57
N TRP A 3 0.79 6.00 -24.49
CA TRP A 3 0.35 4.59 -24.43
C TRP A 3 0.85 3.84 -23.18
N LEU A 4 2.08 4.13 -22.74
CA LEU A 4 2.65 3.53 -21.52
C LEU A 4 1.93 4.06 -20.28
N ASP A 5 1.60 5.35 -20.27
CA ASP A 5 0.90 6.00 -19.14
C ASP A 5 -0.48 5.36 -18.92
N TYR A 6 -1.22 5.06 -20.00
CA TYR A 6 -2.50 4.35 -19.91
C TYR A 6 -2.35 2.91 -19.40
N ILE A 7 -1.29 2.20 -19.81
CA ILE A 7 -1.02 0.84 -19.33
C ILE A 7 -0.72 0.86 -17.82
N VAL A 8 0.16 1.77 -17.38
CA VAL A 8 0.50 1.93 -15.96
C VAL A 8 -0.74 2.27 -15.14
N PHE A 9 -1.53 3.25 -15.60
CA PHE A 9 -2.75 3.64 -14.90
C PHE A 9 -3.77 2.50 -14.78
N SER A 10 -3.96 1.73 -15.86
CA SER A 10 -4.84 0.56 -15.86
C SER A 10 -4.36 -0.52 -14.89
N LEU A 11 -3.06 -0.82 -14.87
CA LEU A 11 -2.48 -1.79 -13.94
C LEU A 11 -2.60 -1.35 -12.47
N LEU A 12 -2.41 -0.06 -12.19
CA LEU A 12 -2.59 0.49 -10.84
C LEU A 12 -4.04 0.36 -10.36
N ILE A 13 -5.01 0.69 -11.22
CA ILE A 13 -6.44 0.54 -10.91
C ILE A 13 -6.81 -0.93 -10.68
N LEU A 14 -6.36 -1.83 -11.58
CA LEU A 14 -6.60 -3.26 -11.45
C LEU A 14 -6.00 -3.81 -10.15
N GLY A 15 -4.76 -3.44 -9.84
CA GLY A 15 -4.12 -3.80 -8.58
C GLY A 15 -4.92 -3.32 -7.37
N LEU A 16 -5.37 -2.06 -7.39
CA LEU A 16 -6.14 -1.46 -6.31
C LEU A 16 -7.45 -2.23 -6.07
N LEU A 17 -8.18 -2.57 -7.14
CA LEU A 17 -9.41 -3.36 -7.06
C LEU A 17 -9.15 -4.75 -6.48
N LEU A 18 -8.11 -5.45 -6.96
CA LEU A 18 -7.75 -6.79 -6.46
C LEU A 18 -7.39 -6.77 -4.97
N VAL A 19 -6.67 -5.75 -4.53
CA VAL A 19 -6.29 -5.61 -3.11
C VAL A 19 -7.50 -5.29 -2.23
N ILE A 20 -8.40 -4.42 -2.68
CA ILE A 20 -9.65 -4.13 -1.97
C ILE A 20 -10.48 -5.42 -1.79
N ILE A 21 -10.61 -6.22 -2.85
CA ILE A 21 -11.29 -7.52 -2.78
C ILE A 21 -10.63 -8.43 -1.72
N ARG A 22 -9.29 -8.50 -1.72
CA ARG A 22 -8.53 -9.30 -0.74
C ARG A 22 -8.69 -8.79 0.69
N LEU A 23 -8.73 -7.48 0.89
CA LEU A 23 -8.96 -6.85 2.20
C LEU A 23 -10.31 -7.24 2.80
N VAL A 24 -11.36 -7.28 1.97
CA VAL A 24 -12.72 -7.63 2.40
C VAL A 24 -12.88 -9.14 2.63
N ILE A 25 -12.37 -9.96 1.72
CA ILE A 25 -12.57 -11.44 1.74
C ILE A 25 -11.56 -12.15 2.66
N GLY A 26 -10.45 -11.49 3.04
CA GLY A 26 -9.39 -12.08 3.84
C GLY A 26 -9.90 -12.77 5.13
N PRO A 27 -9.65 -14.09 5.32
CA PRO A 27 -10.21 -14.84 6.43
C PRO A 27 -9.48 -14.58 7.75
N LYS A 28 -8.16 -14.42 7.72
CA LYS A 28 -7.35 -14.13 8.91
C LYS A 28 -6.99 -12.65 9.00
N LEU A 29 -6.80 -12.16 10.22
CA LEU A 29 -6.32 -10.80 10.45
C LEU A 29 -4.97 -10.56 9.75
N ALA A 30 -4.07 -11.53 9.80
CA ALA A 30 -2.77 -11.46 9.11
C ALA A 30 -2.92 -11.30 7.58
N ASP A 31 -3.88 -12.00 6.95
CA ASP A 31 -4.12 -11.89 5.50
C ASP A 31 -4.58 -10.48 5.11
N ARG A 32 -5.38 -9.85 5.97
CA ARG A 32 -5.86 -8.47 5.79
C ARG A 32 -4.73 -7.45 6.00
N ILE A 33 -3.85 -7.66 6.98
CA ILE A 33 -2.69 -6.79 7.22
C ILE A 33 -1.74 -6.82 6.01
N VAL A 34 -1.45 -7.99 5.45
CA VAL A 34 -0.61 -8.10 4.24
C VAL A 34 -1.29 -7.46 3.02
N ALA A 35 -2.61 -7.60 2.90
CA ALA A 35 -3.35 -6.90 1.85
C ALA A 35 -3.29 -5.37 2.02
N LEU A 36 -3.34 -4.88 3.25
CA LEU A 36 -3.19 -3.45 3.57
C LEU A 36 -1.81 -2.90 3.23
N ASP A 37 -0.75 -3.66 3.49
CA ASP A 37 0.61 -3.31 3.04
C ASP A 37 0.68 -3.21 1.52
N THR A 38 0.11 -4.19 0.81
CA THR A 38 0.05 -4.15 -0.65
C THR A 38 -0.75 -2.95 -1.15
N PHE A 39 -1.83 -2.57 -0.46
CA PHE A 39 -2.62 -1.38 -0.78
C PHE A 39 -1.76 -0.11 -0.67
N ASN A 40 -1.04 0.03 0.43
CA ASN A 40 -0.13 1.15 0.65
C ASN A 40 0.95 1.23 -0.43
N MET A 41 1.52 0.09 -0.84
CA MET A 41 2.50 0.04 -1.93
C MET A 41 1.93 0.55 -3.27
N ILE A 42 0.68 0.20 -3.59
CA ILE A 42 -0.01 0.69 -4.79
C ILE A 42 -0.26 2.20 -4.69
N VAL A 43 -0.67 2.69 -3.52
CA VAL A 43 -0.86 4.14 -3.28
C VAL A 43 0.45 4.91 -3.49
N ILE A 44 1.57 4.41 -2.96
CA ILE A 44 2.90 4.99 -3.21
C ILE A 44 3.21 5.01 -4.71
N GLY A 45 2.94 3.90 -5.41
CA GLY A 45 3.10 3.82 -6.87
C GLY A 45 2.27 4.86 -7.63
N ILE A 46 1.02 5.11 -7.20
CA ILE A 46 0.15 6.15 -7.76
C ILE A 46 0.76 7.54 -7.51
N ILE A 47 1.26 7.83 -6.31
CA ILE A 47 1.88 9.13 -5.98
C ILE A 47 3.13 9.37 -6.85
N VAL A 48 3.98 8.35 -7.01
CA VAL A 48 5.17 8.43 -7.88
C VAL A 48 4.77 8.61 -9.34
N PHE A 49 3.73 7.92 -9.80
CA PHE A 49 3.21 8.09 -11.16
C PHE A 49 2.70 9.52 -11.39
N ILE A 50 2.01 10.12 -10.41
CA ILE A 50 1.60 11.52 -10.45
C ILE A 50 2.81 12.46 -10.47
N ALA A 51 3.88 12.16 -9.72
CA ALA A 51 5.12 12.92 -9.73
C ALA A 51 5.71 13.02 -11.15
N LEU A 52 5.68 11.91 -11.89
CA LEU A 52 6.13 11.84 -13.28
C LEU A 52 5.22 12.66 -14.21
N LEU A 53 3.90 12.54 -14.08
CA LEU A 53 2.93 13.26 -14.91
C LEU A 53 3.01 14.79 -14.70
N GLN A 54 3.23 15.23 -13.46
CA GLN A 54 3.32 16.64 -13.11
C GLN A 54 4.74 17.20 -13.15
N ASN A 55 5.74 16.34 -13.39
CA ASN A 55 7.17 16.68 -13.42
C ASN A 55 7.59 17.47 -12.16
N SER A 56 7.13 17.02 -11.00
CA SER A 56 7.28 17.73 -9.72
C SER A 56 7.83 16.81 -8.64
N ILE A 57 8.98 17.19 -8.09
CA ILE A 57 9.69 16.48 -7.03
C ILE A 57 8.91 16.48 -5.71
N LEU A 58 8.02 17.45 -5.49
CA LEU A 58 7.19 17.51 -4.28
C LEU A 58 6.37 16.23 -4.05
N TYR A 59 5.89 15.61 -5.12
CA TYR A 59 5.16 14.35 -5.02
C TYR A 59 6.07 13.17 -4.63
N LEU A 60 7.35 13.22 -4.99
CA LEU A 60 8.32 12.22 -4.57
C LEU A 60 8.59 12.30 -3.07
N ASP A 61 8.67 13.51 -2.51
CA ASP A 61 8.82 13.71 -1.07
C ASP A 61 7.61 13.13 -0.31
N ILE A 62 6.39 13.35 -0.84
CA ILE A 62 5.16 12.75 -0.30
C ILE A 62 5.22 11.23 -0.36
N ALA A 63 5.68 10.66 -1.47
CA ALA A 63 5.79 9.21 -1.64
C ALA A 63 6.76 8.57 -0.64
N ILE A 64 7.91 9.21 -0.39
CA ILE A 64 8.92 8.74 0.56
C ILE A 64 8.37 8.77 1.99
N VAL A 65 7.74 9.89 2.38
CA VAL A 65 7.10 10.02 3.71
C VAL A 65 6.01 8.98 3.88
N TYR A 66 5.17 8.78 2.86
CA TYR A 66 4.12 7.77 2.89
C TYR A 66 4.70 6.35 3.02
N GLY A 67 5.83 6.04 2.35
CA GLY A 67 6.52 4.77 2.49
C GLY A 67 7.01 4.48 3.91
N ILE A 68 7.53 5.49 4.60
CA ILE A 68 7.94 5.37 6.01
C ILE A 68 6.72 5.12 6.91
N LEU A 69 5.62 5.85 6.68
CA LEU A 69 4.37 5.68 7.43
C LEU A 69 3.75 4.29 7.22
N ALA A 70 3.71 3.81 5.98
CA ALA A 70 3.20 2.48 5.64
C ALA A 70 4.01 1.37 6.30
N PHE A 71 5.34 1.50 6.33
CA PHE A 71 6.19 0.55 7.04
C PHE A 71 5.93 0.57 8.55
N LEU A 72 5.83 1.76 9.14
CA LEU A 72 5.53 1.92 10.57
C LEU A 72 4.20 1.27 10.95
N GLU A 73 3.16 1.43 10.12
CA GLU A 73 1.85 0.83 10.29
C GLU A 73 1.94 -0.69 10.49
N ILE A 74 2.70 -1.38 9.65
CA ILE A 74 2.85 -2.84 9.70
C ILE A 74 3.63 -3.28 10.93
N VAL A 75 4.67 -2.54 11.32
CA VAL A 75 5.42 -2.82 12.55
C VAL A 75 4.52 -2.72 13.78
N VAL A 76 3.67 -1.69 13.84
CA VAL A 76 2.70 -1.53 14.93
C VAL A 76 1.72 -2.70 14.95
N PHE A 77 1.17 -3.09 13.80
CA PHE A 77 0.28 -4.25 13.71
C PHE A 77 0.96 -5.56 14.13
N ALA A 78 2.21 -5.79 13.72
CA ALA A 78 2.98 -6.98 14.11
C ALA A 78 3.15 -7.05 15.63
N ARG A 79 3.53 -5.94 16.27
CA ARG A 79 3.70 -5.86 17.73
C ARG A 79 2.38 -6.04 18.47
N TYR A 80 1.29 -5.51 17.94
CA TYR A 80 -0.05 -5.69 18.50
C TYR A 80 -0.48 -7.16 18.48
N VAL A 81 -0.28 -7.85 17.35
CA VAL A 81 -0.61 -9.27 17.20
C VAL A 81 0.27 -10.15 18.10
N GLU A 82 1.57 -9.85 18.20
CA GLU A 82 2.50 -10.52 19.11
C GLU A 82 2.09 -10.37 20.58
N GLY A 83 1.77 -9.14 21.01
CA GLY A 83 1.34 -8.84 22.37
C GLY A 83 0.08 -9.59 22.77
N LYS A 84 -0.91 -9.70 21.87
CA LYS A 84 -2.13 -10.48 22.11
C LYS A 84 -1.86 -11.98 22.30
N ASN A 85 -0.85 -12.54 21.63
CA ASN A 85 -0.55 -13.98 21.72
C ASN A 85 0.16 -14.35 23.04
N ASN A 86 0.84 -13.39 23.67
CA ASN A 86 1.58 -13.60 24.91
C ASN A 86 0.72 -13.48 26.19
N ASP A 87 -0.51 -12.98 26.09
CA ASP A 87 -1.47 -12.84 27.22
C ASP A 87 -2.16 -14.18 27.59
N HIS A 88 -1.89 -15.25 26.85
CA HIS A 88 -2.42 -16.60 27.11
C HIS A 88 -1.37 -17.57 27.69
N ARG A 89 -0.24 -17.04 28.19
CA ARG A 89 0.81 -17.77 28.91
C ARG A 89 1.07 -17.09 30.25
#